data_AF-A0A1A8EIS9-F1
#
_entry.id   AF-A0A1A8EIS9-F1
#
_cell.length_a   1.000
_cell.length_b   1.000
_cell.length_c   1.000
_cell.angle_alpha   90.00
_cell.angle_beta   90.00
_cell.angle_gamma   90.00
#
_symmetry.space_group_name_H-M   'P 1'
#
loop_
_entity.id
_entity.type
_entity.pdbx_description
1 polymer ?
#
loop_
_entity_poly.entity_id
_entity_poly.type
_entity_poly.pdbx_seq_one_letter_code
_entity_poly.pdbx_strand_id
1 'polypeptide(L)'
;MGPLMFKDAFWGSDFTCHAGYDAVIQRLGDGKQMCKDVEELFKMRALAEEKYGKELVTIARKAGGQTEISTLRASLEKLKTQIENIGNFHIQLSETLKEEVKKIETFRERQKEQRKKFESIMDKLQKKKVSCFKKTMESKKIYEARCKEAEEAEHGAEKTNAPPKNPEKVRHRIKHSRLAASEAEKVYLSNTDQLETVRRDWEETHKSTCELYEEVRKLLEQCDITTDNNCFIAMKGTGTKPPDPVVFESYFPTGMISNGN
;
A
#
# COMPACT_ATOMS: atom_id res chain seq x y z
N MET A 1 -19.49 4.51 -14.16
CA MET A 1 -19.02 4.86 -12.79
C MET A 1 -17.50 4.97 -12.86
N GLY A 2 -16.90 6.04 -12.34
CA GLY A 2 -15.44 6.19 -12.33
C GLY A 2 -14.77 5.25 -11.31
N PRO A 3 -13.44 5.02 -11.41
CA PRO A 3 -12.72 4.21 -10.43
C PRO A 3 -12.77 4.86 -9.04
N LEU A 4 -13.01 4.06 -8.01
CA LEU A 4 -12.99 4.50 -6.61
C LEU A 4 -11.56 4.82 -6.19
N MET A 5 -11.38 5.96 -5.51
CA MET A 5 -10.09 6.45 -5.04
C MET A 5 -10.13 6.70 -3.53
N PHE A 6 -9.02 6.45 -2.83
CA PHE A 6 -8.94 6.67 -1.38
C PHE A 6 -9.24 8.12 -0.98
N LYS A 7 -8.74 9.09 -1.76
CA LYS A 7 -8.97 10.52 -1.54
C LYS A 7 -10.44 10.94 -1.62
N ASP A 8 -11.31 10.10 -2.19
CA ASP A 8 -12.73 10.40 -2.38
C ASP A 8 -13.61 9.65 -1.36
N ALA A 9 -13.04 8.70 -0.61
CA ALA A 9 -13.81 7.74 0.20
C ALA A 9 -13.43 7.70 1.70
N PHE A 10 -12.24 8.16 2.08
CA PHE A 10 -11.71 8.00 3.44
C PHE A 10 -11.68 9.31 4.25
N TRP A 11 -12.86 9.94 4.36
CA TRP A 11 -13.08 11.16 5.14
C TRP A 11 -13.81 10.88 6.48
N GLY A 12 -13.87 11.88 7.35
CA GLY A 12 -14.67 11.85 8.59
C GLY A 12 -15.72 12.95 8.58
N SER A 13 -16.89 12.70 9.18
CA SER A 13 -18.01 13.67 9.23
C SER A 13 -17.74 14.85 10.17
N ASP A 14 -17.07 14.60 11.29
CA ASP A 14 -16.77 15.64 12.27
C ASP A 14 -15.44 16.33 11.97
N PHE A 15 -15.34 17.63 12.24
CA PHE A 15 -14.14 18.43 11.95
C PHE A 15 -12.87 17.83 12.58
N THR A 16 -12.98 17.27 13.79
CA THR A 16 -11.85 16.64 14.50
C THR A 16 -11.68 15.15 14.21
N CYS A 17 -12.59 14.54 13.45
CA CYS A 17 -12.48 13.14 13.06
C CYS A 17 -11.31 12.93 12.09
N HIS A 18 -10.64 11.79 12.23
CA HIS A 18 -9.58 11.32 11.34
C HIS A 18 -9.65 9.80 11.09
N ALA A 19 -10.79 9.17 11.38
CA ALA A 19 -10.97 7.72 11.26
C ALA A 19 -10.74 7.19 9.84
N GLY A 20 -11.08 7.97 8.81
CA GLY A 20 -10.79 7.61 7.43
C GLY A 20 -9.29 7.47 7.15
N TYR A 21 -8.48 8.38 7.71
CA TYR A 21 -7.03 8.27 7.64
C TYR A 21 -6.50 7.05 8.42
N ASP A 22 -7.03 6.79 9.61
CA ASP A 22 -6.65 5.62 10.42
C ASP A 22 -6.94 4.30 9.67
N ALA A 23 -8.07 4.22 8.98
CA ALA A 23 -8.43 3.06 8.16
C ALA A 23 -7.43 2.82 7.01
N VAL A 24 -6.98 3.88 6.34
CA VAL A 24 -5.95 3.79 5.28
C VAL A 24 -4.61 3.31 5.87
N ILE A 25 -4.19 3.86 7.02
CA ILE A 25 -2.94 3.45 7.68
C ILE A 25 -3.00 2.00 8.14
N GLN A 26 -4.13 1.57 8.71
CA GLN A 26 -4.36 0.19 9.09
C GLN A 26 -4.22 -0.75 7.88
N ARG A 27 -4.88 -0.42 6.76
CA ARG A 27 -4.81 -1.20 5.52
C ARG A 27 -3.38 -1.35 4.99
N LEU A 28 -2.57 -0.29 5.07
CA LEU A 28 -1.15 -0.35 4.70
C LEU A 28 -0.31 -1.16 5.70
N GLY A 29 -0.70 -1.16 6.97
CA GLY A 29 -0.16 -2.04 8.00
C GLY A 29 -0.38 -3.51 7.64
N ASP A 30 -1.62 -3.86 7.28
CA ASP A 30 -2.00 -5.21 6.87
C ASP A 30 -1.25 -5.65 5.60
N GLY A 31 -1.12 -4.77 4.61
CA GLY A 31 -0.33 -5.04 3.39
C GLY A 31 1.14 -5.37 3.69
N LYS A 32 1.76 -4.64 4.62
CA LYS A 32 3.12 -4.93 5.08
C LYS A 32 3.22 -6.29 5.77
N GLN A 33 2.22 -6.65 6.58
CA GLN A 33 2.17 -7.95 7.25
C GLN A 33 2.07 -9.07 6.21
N MET A 34 1.23 -8.92 5.19
CA MET A 34 1.14 -9.87 4.08
C MET A 34 2.49 -10.08 3.38
N CYS A 35 3.25 -9.00 3.11
CA CYS A 35 4.61 -9.13 2.55
C CYS A 35 5.53 -9.99 3.44
N LYS A 36 5.43 -9.86 4.76
CA LYS A 36 6.20 -10.68 5.71
C LYS A 36 5.76 -12.15 5.69
N ASP A 37 4.46 -12.40 5.57
CA ASP A 37 3.93 -13.77 5.53
C ASP A 37 4.35 -14.48 4.23
N VAL A 38 4.33 -13.77 3.09
CA VAL A 38 4.82 -14.29 1.79
C VAL A 38 6.34 -14.52 1.81
N GLU A 39 7.10 -13.62 2.42
CA GLU A 39 8.55 -13.80 2.62
C GLU A 39 8.85 -15.09 3.39
N GLU A 40 8.15 -15.32 4.51
CA GLU A 40 8.35 -16.53 5.33
C GLU A 40 7.94 -17.80 4.57
N LEU A 41 6.83 -17.75 3.83
CA LEU A 41 6.41 -18.84 2.95
C LEU A 41 7.52 -19.21 1.94
N PHE A 42 8.13 -18.22 1.30
CA PHE A 42 9.18 -18.46 0.30
C PHE A 42 10.47 -18.97 0.96
N LYS A 43 10.81 -18.50 2.17
CA LYS A 43 11.93 -19.03 2.96
C LYS A 43 11.74 -20.52 3.27
N MET A 44 10.56 -20.91 3.77
CA MET A 44 10.24 -22.31 4.04
C MET A 44 10.31 -23.16 2.76
N ARG A 45 9.75 -22.66 1.65
CA ARG A 45 9.80 -23.35 0.36
C ARG A 45 11.24 -23.52 -0.14
N ALA A 46 12.04 -22.46 -0.11
CA ALA A 46 13.43 -22.51 -0.56
C ALA A 46 14.26 -23.56 0.23
N LEU A 47 14.06 -23.66 1.55
CA LEU A 47 14.71 -24.68 2.37
C LEU A 47 14.29 -26.11 2.00
N ALA A 48 13.01 -26.31 1.68
CA ALA A 48 12.51 -27.61 1.25
C ALA A 48 13.10 -28.03 -0.11
N GLU A 49 13.10 -27.12 -1.09
CA GLU A 49 13.68 -27.34 -2.42
C GLU A 49 15.18 -27.65 -2.33
N GLU A 50 15.93 -26.91 -1.50
CA GLU A 50 17.37 -27.13 -1.29
C GLU A 50 17.64 -28.51 -0.69
N LYS A 51 16.88 -28.89 0.33
CA LYS A 51 17.02 -30.20 0.99
C LYS A 51 16.74 -31.33 0.00
N TYR A 52 15.67 -31.21 -0.79
CA TYR A 52 15.29 -32.21 -1.78
C TYR A 52 16.37 -32.34 -2.88
N GLY A 53 16.81 -31.22 -3.45
CA GLY A 53 17.83 -31.21 -4.49
C GLY A 53 19.16 -31.80 -4.02
N LYS A 54 19.62 -31.46 -2.81
CA LYS A 54 20.84 -32.04 -2.20
C LYS A 54 20.73 -33.55 -1.98
N GLU A 55 19.56 -34.03 -1.57
CA GLU A 55 19.34 -35.47 -1.38
C GLU A 55 19.36 -36.22 -2.72
N LEU A 56 18.74 -35.67 -3.78
CA LEU A 56 18.79 -36.25 -5.13
C LEU A 56 20.23 -36.36 -5.67
N VAL A 57 21.03 -35.29 -5.51
CA VAL A 57 22.46 -35.32 -5.88
C VAL A 57 23.22 -36.39 -5.09
N THR A 58 22.92 -36.54 -3.80
CA THR A 58 23.53 -37.56 -2.94
C THR A 58 23.15 -38.97 -3.39
N ILE A 59 21.89 -39.21 -3.75
CA ILE A 59 21.39 -40.48 -4.29
C ILE A 59 22.12 -40.82 -5.60
N ALA A 60 22.21 -39.87 -6.53
CA ALA A 60 22.88 -40.08 -7.82
C ALA A 60 24.35 -40.50 -7.65
N ARG A 61 25.06 -39.89 -6.68
CA ARG A 61 26.47 -40.20 -6.37
C ARG A 61 26.67 -41.54 -5.68
N LYS A 62 25.71 -41.96 -4.83
CA LYS A 62 25.75 -43.25 -4.14
C LYS A 62 25.22 -44.40 -4.98
N ALA A 63 24.55 -44.13 -6.10
CA ALA A 63 24.02 -45.14 -6.98
C ALA A 63 25.16 -46.03 -7.53
N GLY A 64 25.01 -47.35 -7.38
CA GLY A 64 25.95 -48.37 -7.84
C GLY A 64 25.98 -48.53 -9.36
N GLY A 65 26.25 -49.75 -9.83
CA GLY A 65 26.30 -50.07 -11.26
C GLY A 65 27.69 -49.92 -11.90
N GLN A 66 28.74 -49.66 -11.11
CA GLN A 66 30.11 -49.57 -11.62
C GLN A 66 30.67 -50.91 -12.13
N THR A 67 30.09 -52.03 -11.69
CA THR A 67 30.44 -53.39 -12.12
C THR A 67 29.75 -53.79 -13.42
N GLU A 68 28.73 -53.06 -13.86
CA GLU A 68 28.01 -53.36 -15.10
C GLU A 68 28.82 -52.98 -16.33
N ILE A 69 28.52 -53.62 -17.46
CA ILE A 69 29.25 -53.44 -18.73
C ILE A 69 28.32 -53.06 -19.90
N SER A 70 28.93 -52.58 -20.99
CA SER A 70 28.27 -52.32 -22.26
C SER A 70 27.02 -51.41 -22.13
N THR A 71 25.91 -51.79 -22.76
CA THR A 71 24.69 -50.99 -22.91
C THR A 71 23.95 -50.77 -21.59
N LEU A 72 23.99 -51.72 -20.65
CA LEU A 72 23.35 -51.56 -19.34
C LEU A 72 24.10 -50.53 -18.50
N ARG A 73 25.44 -50.58 -18.48
CA ARG A 73 26.27 -49.56 -17.84
C ARG A 73 25.96 -48.16 -18.38
N ALA A 74 25.91 -48.02 -19.71
CA ALA A 74 25.62 -46.74 -20.34
C ALA A 74 24.21 -46.22 -19.97
N SER A 75 23.23 -47.10 -19.84
CA SER A 75 21.86 -46.75 -19.44
C SER A 75 21.78 -46.33 -17.97
N LEU A 76 22.49 -47.01 -17.07
CA LEU A 76 22.56 -46.65 -15.65
C LEU A 76 23.26 -45.31 -15.43
N GLU A 77 24.35 -45.02 -16.15
CA GLU A 77 25.01 -43.72 -16.07
C GLU A 77 24.09 -42.59 -16.56
N LYS A 78 23.33 -42.80 -17.66
CA LYS A 78 22.32 -41.82 -18.10
C LYS A 78 21.27 -41.55 -17.02
N LEU A 79 20.76 -42.60 -16.36
CA LEU A 79 19.80 -42.44 -15.26
C LEU A 79 20.39 -41.64 -14.10
N LYS A 80 21.63 -41.95 -13.69
CA LYS A 80 22.32 -41.22 -12.62
C LYS A 80 22.50 -39.74 -12.97
N THR A 81 22.94 -39.43 -14.19
CA THR A 81 23.05 -38.06 -14.68
C THR A 81 21.71 -37.33 -14.66
N GLN A 82 20.60 -37.98 -15.06
CA GLN A 82 19.26 -37.37 -14.99
C GLN A 82 18.85 -37.04 -13.56
N ILE A 83 19.07 -37.94 -12.59
CA ILE A 83 18.77 -37.70 -11.18
C ILE A 83 19.61 -36.53 -10.63
N GLU A 84 20.91 -36.50 -10.94
CA GLU A 84 21.80 -35.41 -10.52
C GLU A 84 21.37 -34.06 -11.13
N ASN A 85 20.98 -34.04 -12.41
CA ASN A 85 20.49 -32.83 -13.08
C ASN A 85 19.20 -32.30 -12.42
N ILE A 86 18.22 -33.16 -12.13
CA ILE A 86 17.00 -32.77 -11.42
C ILE A 86 17.35 -32.20 -10.05
N GLY A 87 18.25 -32.86 -9.31
CA GLY A 87 18.73 -32.37 -8.01
C GLY A 87 19.34 -30.97 -8.10
N ASN A 88 20.18 -30.72 -9.11
CA ASN A 88 20.77 -29.41 -9.36
C ASN A 88 19.72 -28.34 -9.73
N PHE A 89 18.67 -28.69 -10.49
CA PHE A 89 17.58 -27.75 -10.79
C PHE A 89 16.80 -27.33 -9.53
N HIS A 90 16.53 -28.26 -8.60
CA HIS A 90 15.89 -27.92 -7.32
C HIS A 90 16.77 -27.02 -6.44
N ILE A 91 18.09 -27.25 -6.44
CA ILE A 91 19.05 -26.36 -5.74
C ILE A 91 19.02 -24.96 -6.36
N GLN A 92 19.08 -24.84 -7.69
CA GLN A 92 19.00 -23.55 -8.38
C GLN A 92 17.67 -22.83 -8.13
N LEU A 93 16.56 -23.57 -8.08
CA LEU A 93 15.25 -23.01 -7.73
C LEU A 93 15.23 -22.46 -6.30
N SER A 94 15.86 -23.15 -5.34
CA SER A 94 16.02 -22.63 -3.97
C SER A 94 16.78 -21.31 -3.95
N GLU A 95 17.88 -21.20 -4.70
CA GLU A 95 18.67 -19.96 -4.79
C GLU A 95 17.84 -18.82 -5.39
N THR A 96 17.10 -19.09 -6.46
CA THR A 96 16.17 -18.14 -7.08
C THR A 96 15.12 -17.65 -6.08
N LEU A 97 14.51 -18.56 -5.31
CA LEU A 97 13.53 -18.20 -4.27
C LEU A 97 14.14 -17.32 -3.18
N LYS A 98 15.39 -17.57 -2.78
CA LYS A 98 16.11 -16.74 -1.81
C LYS A 98 16.39 -15.33 -2.35
N GLU A 99 16.59 -15.17 -3.65
CA GLU A 99 16.71 -13.86 -4.27
C GLU A 99 15.38 -13.10 -4.29
N GLU A 100 14.27 -13.78 -4.62
CA GLU A 100 12.93 -13.19 -4.57
C GLU A 100 12.56 -12.74 -3.14
N VAL A 101 12.91 -13.53 -2.12
CA VAL A 101 12.79 -13.16 -0.71
C VAL A 101 13.48 -11.82 -0.40
N LYS A 102 14.70 -11.61 -0.88
CA LYS A 102 15.43 -10.34 -0.69
C LYS A 102 14.72 -9.15 -1.35
N LYS A 103 14.12 -9.35 -2.52
CA LYS A 103 13.34 -8.32 -3.21
C LYS A 103 12.09 -7.96 -2.40
N ILE A 104 11.38 -8.95 -1.86
CA ILE A 104 10.22 -8.74 -0.97
C ILE A 104 10.63 -7.99 0.30
N GLU A 105 11.75 -8.37 0.93
CA GLU A 105 12.29 -7.69 2.12
C GLU A 105 12.57 -6.21 1.84
N THR A 106 13.25 -5.92 0.71
CA THR A 106 13.58 -4.56 0.27
C THR A 106 12.32 -3.74 0.02
N PHE A 107 11.34 -4.32 -0.69
CA PHE A 107 10.04 -3.70 -0.95
C PHE A 107 9.30 -3.37 0.36
N ARG A 108 9.24 -4.33 1.30
CA ARG A 108 8.58 -4.17 2.60
C ARG A 108 9.20 -3.03 3.43
N GLU A 109 10.52 -2.92 3.46
CA GLU A 109 11.19 -1.85 4.20
C GLU A 109 10.98 -0.48 3.55
N ARG A 110 11.02 -0.39 2.21
CA ARG A 110 10.67 0.85 1.49
C ARG A 110 9.23 1.29 1.77
N GLN A 111 8.28 0.36 1.74
CA GLN A 111 6.87 0.64 2.03
C GLN A 111 6.67 1.15 3.47
N LYS A 112 7.40 0.56 4.43
CA LYS A 112 7.42 1.00 5.84
C LYS A 112 8.00 2.40 6.01
N GLU A 113 9.11 2.71 5.35
CA GLU A 113 9.75 4.04 5.42
C GLU A 113 8.84 5.13 4.86
N GLN A 114 8.28 4.92 3.67
CA GLN A 114 7.35 5.86 3.06
C GLN A 114 6.13 6.08 3.95
N ARG A 115 5.50 5.01 4.46
CA ARG A 115 4.35 5.14 5.37
C ARG A 115 4.70 5.99 6.61
N LYS A 116 5.79 5.67 7.32
CA LYS A 116 6.20 6.40 8.53
C LYS A 116 6.45 7.89 8.29
N LYS A 117 7.01 8.25 7.12
CA LYS A 117 7.25 9.64 6.75
C LYS A 117 5.96 10.45 6.71
N PHE A 118 4.95 9.95 5.98
CA PHE A 118 3.66 10.63 5.85
C PHE A 118 2.84 10.55 7.14
N GLU A 119 2.97 9.46 7.89
CA GLU A 119 2.36 9.30 9.21
C GLU A 119 2.79 10.41 10.18
N SER A 120 4.08 10.69 10.24
CA SER A 120 4.59 11.79 11.08
C SER A 120 4.09 13.17 10.66
N ILE A 121 3.94 13.42 9.35
CA ILE A 121 3.45 14.70 8.81
C ILE A 121 1.96 14.87 9.15
N MET A 122 1.16 13.84 8.85
CA MET A 122 -0.28 13.85 9.10
C MET A 122 -0.62 13.96 10.58
N ASP A 123 0.12 13.29 11.47
CA ASP A 123 -0.04 13.42 12.92
C ASP A 123 0.15 14.86 13.40
N LYS A 124 1.20 15.54 12.91
CA LYS A 124 1.47 16.94 13.27
C LYS A 124 0.37 17.86 12.75
N LEU A 125 -0.06 17.68 11.50
CA LEU A 125 -1.14 18.48 10.92
C LEU A 125 -2.48 18.24 11.62
N GLN A 126 -2.82 16.99 11.95
CA GLN A 126 -4.05 16.67 12.67
C GLN A 126 -4.06 17.27 14.07
N LYS A 127 -2.94 17.19 14.82
CA LYS A 127 -2.80 17.86 16.13
C LYS A 127 -2.96 19.38 16.01
N LYS A 128 -2.35 19.99 14.99
CA LYS A 128 -2.48 21.43 14.70
C LYS A 128 -3.94 21.79 14.38
N LYS A 129 -4.61 21.01 13.53
CA LYS A 129 -6.02 21.17 13.14
C LYS A 129 -6.93 21.13 14.36
N VAL A 130 -6.80 20.10 15.20
CA VAL A 130 -7.61 19.96 16.42
C VAL A 130 -7.35 21.09 17.42
N SER A 131 -6.09 21.48 17.62
CA SER A 131 -5.74 22.59 18.52
C SER A 131 -6.33 23.92 18.03
N CYS A 132 -6.18 24.22 16.74
CA CYS A 132 -6.71 25.44 16.13
C CYS A 132 -8.24 25.46 16.18
N PHE A 133 -8.90 24.33 15.95
CA PHE A 133 -10.35 24.20 16.08
C PHE A 133 -10.83 24.51 17.49
N LYS A 134 -10.20 23.92 18.52
CA LYS A 134 -10.54 24.20 19.93
C LYS A 134 -10.38 25.68 20.27
N LYS A 135 -9.26 26.30 19.86
CA LYS A 135 -9.00 27.74 20.07
C LYS A 135 -10.08 28.60 19.41
N THR A 136 -10.47 28.25 18.19
CA THR A 136 -11.50 28.96 17.41
C THR A 136 -12.87 28.86 18.08
N MET A 137 -13.26 27.66 18.52
CA MET A 137 -14.51 27.45 19.24
C MET A 137 -14.55 28.17 20.58
N GLU A 138 -13.43 28.30 21.27
CA GLU A 138 -13.35 29.09 22.50
C GLU A 138 -13.51 30.60 22.23
N SER A 139 -12.82 31.12 21.20
CA SER A 139 -13.02 32.53 20.80
C SER A 139 -14.44 32.83 20.34
N LYS A 140 -15.12 31.87 19.70
CA LYS A 140 -16.54 31.98 19.34
C LYS A 140 -17.41 32.17 20.58
N LYS A 141 -17.25 31.31 21.59
CA LYS A 141 -18.01 31.40 22.85
C LYS A 141 -17.76 32.72 23.57
N ILE A 142 -16.51 33.18 23.61
CA ILE A 142 -16.16 34.48 24.22
C ILE A 142 -16.84 35.62 23.46
N TYR A 143 -16.76 35.62 22.13
CA TYR A 143 -17.43 36.61 21.29
C TYR A 143 -18.95 36.63 21.53
N GLU A 144 -19.61 35.48 21.48
CA GLU A 144 -21.05 35.34 21.75
C GLU A 144 -21.44 35.88 23.13
N ALA A 145 -20.65 35.57 24.17
CA ALA A 145 -20.85 36.10 25.51
C ALA A 145 -20.71 37.63 25.57
N ARG A 146 -19.70 38.21 24.90
CA ARG A 146 -19.49 39.67 24.85
C ARG A 146 -20.59 40.39 24.07
N CYS A 147 -21.11 39.79 23.00
CA CYS A 147 -22.26 40.31 22.27
C CYS A 147 -23.50 40.37 23.18
N LYS A 148 -23.80 39.28 23.90
CA LYS A 148 -24.92 39.23 24.84
C LYS A 148 -24.78 40.27 25.96
N GLU A 149 -23.59 40.45 26.53
CA GLU A 149 -23.32 41.50 27.53
C GLU A 149 -23.54 42.92 26.95
N ALA A 150 -23.19 43.15 25.68
CA ALA A 150 -23.40 44.42 25.01
C ALA A 150 -24.90 44.70 24.78
N GLU A 151 -25.66 43.70 24.33
CA GLU A 151 -27.12 43.77 24.16
C GLU A 151 -27.84 44.03 25.49
N GLU A 152 -27.45 43.33 26.57
CA GLU A 152 -28.02 43.53 27.90
C GLU A 152 -27.72 44.94 28.45
N ALA A 153 -26.51 45.46 28.21
CA ALA A 153 -26.15 46.82 28.60
C ALA A 153 -26.97 47.89 27.86
N GLU A 154 -27.38 47.62 26.62
CA GLU A 154 -28.21 48.49 25.79
C GLU A 154 -29.69 48.41 26.19
N HIS A 155 -30.27 47.22 26.25
CA HIS A 155 -31.68 47.02 26.67
C HIS A 155 -31.92 47.41 28.14
N GLY A 156 -30.93 47.23 29.02
CA GLY A 156 -30.99 47.66 30.40
C GLY A 156 -31.02 49.18 30.56
N ALA A 157 -30.53 49.93 29.56
CA ALA A 157 -30.66 51.39 29.53
C ALA A 157 -32.05 51.83 29.04
N GLU A 158 -32.69 51.06 28.15
CA GLU A 158 -34.00 51.37 27.55
C GLU A 158 -35.21 50.99 28.44
N LYS A 159 -35.12 49.92 29.24
CA LYS A 159 -36.24 49.43 30.08
C LYS A 159 -36.57 50.31 31.30
N THR A 160 -35.71 51.27 31.65
CA THR A 160 -35.98 52.23 32.72
C THR A 160 -36.76 53.42 32.18
N ASN A 161 -38.09 53.44 32.36
CA ASN A 161 -38.96 54.61 32.08
C ASN A 161 -38.71 55.82 33.00
N ALA A 162 -37.67 55.78 33.84
CA ALA A 162 -37.22 56.86 34.70
C ALA A 162 -35.84 57.34 34.24
N PRO A 163 -35.56 58.66 34.23
CA PRO A 163 -34.24 59.18 33.88
C PRO A 163 -33.16 58.49 34.73
N PRO A 164 -32.10 57.91 34.12
CA PRO A 164 -31.07 57.23 34.88
C PRO A 164 -30.38 58.24 35.82
N LYS A 165 -30.22 57.87 37.10
CA LYS A 165 -29.56 58.71 38.12
C LYS A 165 -28.14 59.16 37.75
N ASN A 166 -27.50 58.48 36.80
CA ASN A 166 -26.20 58.86 36.23
C ASN A 166 -26.11 58.42 34.74
N PRO A 167 -26.51 59.27 33.78
CA PRO A 167 -26.56 58.93 32.36
C PRO A 167 -25.18 58.72 31.72
N GLU A 168 -24.16 59.44 32.20
CA GLU A 168 -22.79 59.32 31.69
C GLU A 168 -22.19 57.95 32.01
N LYS A 169 -22.42 57.44 33.21
CA LYS A 169 -21.97 56.11 33.63
C LYS A 169 -22.59 55.00 32.79
N VAL A 170 -23.88 55.12 32.44
CA VAL A 170 -24.58 54.17 31.58
C VAL A 170 -24.01 54.21 30.16
N ARG A 171 -23.80 55.41 29.59
CA ARG A 171 -23.20 55.58 28.26
C ARG A 171 -21.78 55.03 28.19
N HIS A 172 -20.98 55.22 29.25
CA HIS A 172 -19.63 54.67 29.33
C HIS A 172 -19.64 53.14 29.37
N ARG A 173 -20.56 52.53 30.14
CA ARG A 173 -20.73 51.08 30.21
C ARG A 173 -21.10 50.46 28.85
N ILE A 174 -22.04 51.06 28.12
CA ILE A 174 -22.43 50.61 26.76
C ILE A 174 -21.24 50.72 25.80
N LYS A 175 -20.51 51.83 25.82
CA LYS A 175 -19.33 52.01 24.97
C LYS A 175 -18.26 50.96 25.29
N HIS A 176 -18.01 50.68 26.56
CA HIS A 176 -17.04 49.68 26.99
C HIS A 176 -17.44 48.26 26.57
N SER A 177 -18.70 47.85 26.76
CA SER A 177 -19.16 46.51 26.35
C SER A 177 -19.09 46.33 24.83
N ARG A 178 -19.46 47.35 24.05
CA ARG A 178 -19.32 47.33 22.57
C ARG A 178 -17.86 47.21 22.12
N LEU A 179 -16.93 47.92 22.77
CA LEU A 179 -15.51 47.80 22.46
C LEU A 179 -14.98 46.39 22.79
N ALA A 180 -15.39 45.81 23.92
CA ALA A 180 -15.02 44.44 24.30
C ALA A 180 -15.56 43.39 23.31
N ALA A 181 -16.79 43.57 22.81
CA ALA A 181 -17.37 42.71 21.77
C ALA A 181 -16.62 42.83 20.44
N SER A 182 -16.29 44.06 20.01
CA SER A 182 -15.51 44.29 18.78
C SER A 182 -14.10 43.71 18.86
N GLU A 183 -13.44 43.75 20.02
CA GLU A 183 -12.12 43.14 20.17
C GLU A 183 -12.19 41.62 20.18
N ALA A 184 -13.21 41.04 20.83
CA ALA A 184 -13.47 39.60 20.76
C ALA A 184 -13.79 39.13 19.33
N GLU A 185 -14.49 39.94 18.54
CA GLU A 185 -14.78 39.71 17.13
C GLU A 185 -13.50 39.59 16.30
N LYS A 186 -12.57 40.54 16.43
CA LYS A 186 -11.29 40.50 15.71
C LYS A 186 -10.49 39.24 16.04
N VAL A 187 -10.47 38.84 17.32
CA VAL A 187 -9.79 37.61 17.75
C VAL A 187 -10.46 36.38 17.13
N TYR A 188 -11.80 36.32 17.11
CA TYR A 188 -12.54 35.22 16.53
C TYR A 188 -12.34 35.14 15.00
N LEU A 189 -12.40 36.27 14.29
CA LEU A 189 -12.12 36.36 12.85
C LEU A 189 -10.69 35.87 12.53
N SER A 190 -9.69 36.34 13.28
CA SER A 190 -8.29 35.92 13.10
C SER A 190 -8.10 34.42 13.33
N ASN A 191 -8.73 33.86 14.38
CA ASN A 191 -8.65 32.42 14.64
C ASN A 191 -9.37 31.61 13.55
N THR A 192 -10.48 32.11 13.00
CA THR A 192 -11.23 31.45 11.92
C THR A 192 -10.41 31.39 10.63
N ASP A 193 -9.72 32.48 10.26
CA ASP A 193 -8.82 32.50 9.10
C ASP A 193 -7.61 31.54 9.25
N GLN A 194 -7.02 31.52 10.45
CA GLN A 194 -5.97 30.55 10.79
C GLN A 194 -6.47 29.10 10.71
N LEU A 195 -7.68 28.84 11.20
CA LEU A 195 -8.29 27.51 11.15
C LEU A 195 -8.53 27.05 9.72
N GLU A 196 -9.02 27.94 8.86
CA GLU A 196 -9.26 27.64 7.44
C GLU A 196 -7.97 27.32 6.71
N THR A 197 -6.90 28.07 6.98
CA THR A 197 -5.56 27.78 6.45
C THR A 197 -5.09 26.39 6.86
N VAL A 198 -5.18 26.05 8.15
CA VAL A 198 -4.78 24.73 8.65
C VAL A 198 -5.66 23.60 8.11
N ARG A 199 -6.96 23.85 7.92
CA ARG A 199 -7.92 22.90 7.35
C ARG A 199 -7.54 22.56 5.90
N ARG A 200 -7.24 23.58 5.08
CA ARG A 200 -6.82 23.41 3.69
C ARG A 200 -5.50 22.64 3.59
N ASP A 201 -4.49 23.01 4.38
CA ASP A 201 -3.21 22.31 4.40
C ASP A 201 -3.38 20.82 4.76
N TRP A 202 -4.24 20.53 5.74
CA TRP A 202 -4.56 19.16 6.15
C TRP A 202 -5.28 18.39 5.04
N GLU A 203 -6.26 19.02 4.38
CA GLU A 203 -7.03 18.41 3.29
C GLU A 203 -6.15 18.08 2.08
N GLU A 204 -5.31 19.02 1.66
CA GLU A 204 -4.38 18.83 0.54
C GLU A 204 -3.36 17.72 0.84
N THR A 205 -2.78 17.73 2.04
CA THR A 205 -1.83 16.70 2.46
C THR A 205 -2.50 15.33 2.54
N HIS A 206 -3.73 15.25 3.04
CA HIS A 206 -4.50 14.00 3.08
C HIS A 206 -4.74 13.45 1.68
N LYS A 207 -5.18 14.30 0.74
CA LYS A 207 -5.41 13.91 -0.66
C LYS A 207 -4.13 13.39 -1.32
N SER A 208 -3.04 14.16 -1.22
CA SER A 208 -1.74 13.76 -1.79
C SER A 208 -1.22 12.45 -1.18
N THR A 209 -1.38 12.27 0.13
CA THR A 209 -1.01 11.02 0.81
C THR A 209 -1.83 9.84 0.30
N CYS A 210 -3.15 10.01 0.14
CA CYS A 210 -4.03 8.98 -0.44
C CYS A 210 -3.64 8.64 -1.89
N GLU A 211 -3.33 9.63 -2.72
CA GLU A 211 -2.91 9.41 -4.11
C GLU A 211 -1.60 8.62 -4.21
N LEU A 212 -0.62 8.93 -3.35
CA LEU A 212 0.63 8.16 -3.29
C LEU A 212 0.37 6.70 -2.89
N TYR A 213 -0.51 6.47 -1.92
CA TYR A 213 -0.85 5.10 -1.49
C TYR A 213 -1.63 4.33 -2.56
N GLU A 214 -2.47 5.02 -3.33
CA GLU A 214 -3.11 4.46 -4.52
C GLU A 214 -2.10 4.08 -5.61
N GLU A 215 -1.05 4.87 -5.80
CA GLU A 215 0.03 4.53 -6.73
C GLU A 215 0.78 3.27 -6.29
N VAL A 216 1.06 3.14 -4.99
CA VAL A 216 1.65 1.91 -4.43
C VAL A 216 0.73 0.71 -4.65
N ARG A 217 -0.60 0.85 -4.47
CA ARG A 217 -1.57 -0.21 -4.79
C ARG A 217 -1.53 -0.58 -6.27
N LYS A 218 -1.57 0.40 -7.17
CA LYS A 218 -1.56 0.17 -8.62
C LYS A 218 -0.28 -0.51 -9.10
N LEU A 219 0.88 -0.18 -8.54
CA LEU A 219 2.13 -0.88 -8.81
C LEU A 219 2.07 -2.36 -8.40
N LEU A 220 1.36 -2.67 -7.31
CA LEU A 220 1.15 -4.05 -6.86
C LEU A 220 0.12 -4.80 -7.69
N GLU A 221 -0.86 -4.10 -8.27
CA GLU A 221 -1.87 -4.66 -9.18
C GLU A 221 -1.32 -4.97 -10.60
N GLN A 222 -0.06 -4.61 -10.90
CA GLN A 222 0.61 -4.91 -12.18
C GLN A 222 1.17 -6.34 -12.30
N CYS A 223 1.00 -7.21 -11.29
CA CYS A 223 1.25 -8.64 -11.46
C CYS A 223 0.13 -9.29 -12.29
N ASP A 224 0.30 -9.34 -13.61
CA ASP A 224 -0.49 -10.21 -14.47
C ASP A 224 0.25 -11.55 -14.67
N ILE A 225 -0.20 -12.56 -13.91
CA ILE A 225 0.27 -13.95 -14.04
C ILE A 225 0.19 -14.43 -15.49
N THR A 226 -0.77 -13.94 -16.27
CA THR A 226 -0.91 -14.30 -17.69
C THR A 226 0.26 -13.76 -18.50
N THR A 227 0.60 -12.48 -18.31
CA THR A 227 1.75 -11.84 -18.95
C THR A 227 3.07 -12.51 -18.55
N ASP A 228 3.28 -12.81 -17.27
CA ASP A 228 4.50 -13.48 -16.80
C ASP A 228 4.64 -14.91 -17.36
N ASN A 229 3.55 -15.69 -17.39
CA ASN A 229 3.53 -17.02 -17.99
C ASN A 229 3.82 -16.96 -19.50
N ASN A 230 3.24 -16.00 -20.21
CA ASN A 230 3.51 -15.80 -21.64
C ASN A 230 4.97 -15.42 -21.89
N CYS A 231 5.55 -14.55 -21.06
CA CYS A 231 6.95 -14.15 -21.14
C CYS A 231 7.89 -15.35 -20.88
N PHE A 232 7.57 -16.17 -19.87
CA PHE A 232 8.30 -17.39 -19.57
C PHE A 232 8.25 -18.41 -20.73
N ILE A 233 7.08 -18.66 -21.32
CA ILE A 233 6.92 -19.55 -22.49
C ILE A 233 7.73 -19.05 -23.67
N ALA A 234 7.74 -17.74 -23.94
CA ALA A 234 8.53 -17.14 -25.01
C ALA A 234 10.05 -17.27 -24.79
N MET A 235 10.53 -17.11 -23.55
CA MET A 235 11.95 -17.16 -23.22
C MET A 235 12.51 -18.58 -23.08
N LYS A 236 11.68 -19.55 -22.66
CA LYS A 236 12.11 -20.90 -22.27
C LYS A 236 11.47 -22.02 -23.10
N GLY A 237 10.63 -21.70 -24.08
CA GLY A 237 10.02 -22.68 -24.97
C GLY A 237 11.07 -23.46 -25.77
N THR A 238 10.95 -24.79 -25.77
CA THR A 238 11.90 -25.70 -26.43
C THR A 238 11.36 -26.29 -27.74
N GLY A 239 10.17 -25.88 -28.17
CA GLY A 239 9.53 -26.30 -29.41
C GLY A 239 8.01 -26.11 -29.36
N THR A 240 7.41 -25.81 -30.52
CA THR A 240 5.95 -25.61 -30.66
C THR A 240 5.25 -26.78 -31.35
N LYS A 241 6.03 -27.74 -31.85
CA LYS A 241 5.54 -28.95 -32.50
C LYS A 241 5.97 -30.19 -31.70
N PRO A 242 5.06 -31.15 -31.48
CA PRO A 242 5.46 -32.46 -30.96
C PRO A 242 6.36 -33.17 -31.99
N PRO A 243 7.18 -34.14 -31.56
CA PRO A 243 7.97 -34.97 -32.47
C PRO A 243 7.09 -35.64 -33.53
N ASP A 244 7.57 -35.65 -34.78
CA ASP A 244 6.84 -36.27 -35.88
C ASP A 244 6.67 -37.79 -35.63
N PRO A 245 5.50 -38.37 -35.98
CA PRO A 245 5.31 -39.81 -35.92
C PRO A 245 6.33 -40.52 -36.80
N VAL A 246 6.92 -41.60 -36.28
CA VAL A 246 7.81 -42.45 -37.10
C VAL A 246 6.94 -43.17 -38.13
N VAL A 247 7.08 -42.76 -39.39
CA VAL A 247 6.43 -43.42 -40.53
C VAL A 247 7.36 -44.45 -41.15
N PHE A 248 6.78 -45.54 -41.64
CA PHE A 248 7.53 -46.57 -42.35
C PHE A 248 8.03 -46.00 -43.68
N GLU A 249 9.35 -45.90 -43.84
CA GLU A 249 10.00 -45.59 -45.11
C GLU A 249 10.49 -46.89 -45.75
N SER A 250 9.88 -47.27 -46.87
CA SER A 250 10.36 -48.37 -47.69
C SER A 250 11.74 -48.03 -48.24
N TYR A 251 12.71 -48.93 -48.04
CA TYR A 251 14.06 -48.82 -48.61
C TYR A 251 14.06 -48.78 -50.15
N PHE A 252 13.02 -49.32 -50.78
CA PHE A 252 12.86 -49.32 -52.24
C PHE A 252 11.85 -48.26 -52.67
N PRO A 253 12.22 -47.32 -53.57
CA PRO A 253 11.28 -46.36 -54.15
C PRO A 253 10.15 -47.09 -54.88
N THR A 254 8.92 -46.63 -54.67
CA THR A 254 7.71 -47.13 -55.34
C THR A 254 7.80 -46.80 -56.83
N GLY A 255 8.39 -47.72 -57.59
CA GLY A 255 8.69 -47.55 -59.02
C GLY A 255 9.49 -48.69 -59.64
N MET A 256 10.08 -49.59 -58.84
CA MET A 256 10.78 -50.79 -59.32
C MET A 256 9.99 -52.09 -59.07
N ILE A 257 8.68 -52.10 -59.31
CA ILE A 257 7.98 -53.36 -59.58
C ILE A 257 7.82 -53.42 -61.09
N SER A 258 8.78 -54.10 -61.73
CA SER A 258 8.67 -54.47 -63.13
C SER A 258 7.41 -55.32 -63.32
N ASN A 259 6.49 -54.87 -64.17
CA ASN A 259 5.46 -55.74 -64.72
C ASN A 259 6.14 -56.84 -65.53
N GLY A 260 6.29 -58.02 -64.90
CA GLY A 260 6.56 -59.26 -65.61
C GLY A 260 5.24 -59.88 -66.05
N ASN A 261 4.99 -59.85 -67.36
CA ASN A 261 4.29 -60.91 -68.11
C ASN A 261 5.04 -61.08 -69.42
#